data_AF-A0A8R7VK08-F1
#
_entry.id   AF-A0A8R7VK08-F1
#
_cell.length_a   1.000
_cell.length_b   1.000
_cell.length_c   1.000
_cell.angle_alpha   90.00
_cell.angle_beta   90.00
_cell.angle_gamma   90.00
#
_symmetry.space_group_name_H-M   'P 1'
#
loop_
_entity.id
_entity.type
_entity.pdbx_description
1 polymer ?
#
loop_
_entity_poly.entity_id
_entity_poly.type
_entity_poly.pdbx_seq_one_letter_code
_entity_poly.pdbx_strand_id
1 'polypeptide(L)' 'MSAISSITLLNTFLVRDLSALQEKILRIGYKEGLAILKASLQSKTVLTDVFLAHKAPRSAA' A
#
# COMPACT_ATOMS: atom_id res chain seq x y z
N MET A 1 -16.24 -0.31 4.35
CA MET A 1 -16.36 0.12 2.93
C MET A 1 -17.23 -0.89 2.22
N SER A 2 -18.19 -0.45 1.39
CA SER A 2 -19.01 -1.36 0.57
C SER A 2 -18.20 -1.83 -0.65
N ALA A 3 -18.36 -3.08 -1.07
CA ALA A 3 -17.71 -3.63 -2.26
C ALA A 3 -18.00 -2.80 -3.52
N ILE A 4 -19.23 -2.29 -3.66
CA ILE A 4 -19.63 -1.44 -4.79
C ILE A 4 -18.79 -0.17 -4.82
N SER A 5 -18.63 0.50 -3.67
CA SER A 5 -17.82 1.72 -3.58
C SER A 5 -16.35 1.49 -3.90
N SER A 6 -15.79 0.34 -3.51
CA SER A 6 -14.40 -0.02 -3.82
C SER A 6 -14.21 -0.25 -5.32
N ILE A 7 -15.15 -0.93 -5.99
CA ILE A 7 -15.09 -1.19 -7.44
C ILE A 7 -15.21 0.10 -8.24
N THR A 8 -16.12 1.01 -7.87
CA THR A 8 -16.27 2.31 -8.54
C THR A 8 -14.98 3.14 -8.46
N LEU A 9 -14.29 3.05 -7.33
CA LEU A 9 -13.03 3.76 -7.10
C LEU A 9 -11.90 3.21 -7.98
N LEU A 10 -11.80 1.88 -8.13
CA LEU A 10 -10.85 1.23 -9.07
C LEU A 10 -11.11 1.64 -10.53
N ASN A 11 -12.39 1.75 -10.92
CA ASN A 11 -12.76 2.22 -12.25
C ASN A 11 -12.35 3.69 -12.48
N THR A 12 -12.51 4.56 -11.47
CA THR A 12 -12.05 5.96 -11.52
C THR A 12 -10.53 6.07 -11.69
N PHE A 13 -9.76 5.13 -11.14
CA PHE A 13 -8.30 5.03 -11.34
C PHE A 13 -7.90 4.36 -12.67
N LEU A 14 -8.85 4.09 -13.57
CA LEU A 14 -8.63 3.47 -14.89
C LEU A 14 -7.96 2.08 -14.81
N VAL A 15 -8.19 1.33 -13.73
CA VAL A 15 -7.71 -0.04 -13.61
C VAL A 15 -8.53 -0.92 -14.56
N ARG A 16 -7.96 -1.25 -15.71
CA ARG A 16 -8.62 -2.06 -16.77
C ARG A 16 -8.54 -3.55 -16.50
N ASP A 17 -7.45 -3.99 -15.89
CA ASP A 17 -7.20 -5.39 -15.59
C ASP A 17 -7.25 -5.62 -14.08
N LEU A 18 -8.39 -6.11 -13.60
CA LEU A 18 -8.59 -6.50 -12.21
C LEU A 18 -7.90 -7.84 -11.89
N SER A 19 -7.54 -8.64 -12.89
CA SER A 19 -6.82 -9.90 -12.69
C SER A 19 -5.38 -9.68 -12.22
N ALA A 20 -4.81 -8.50 -12.51
CA ALA A 20 -3.52 -8.08 -11.98
C ALA A 20 -3.59 -7.52 -10.55
N LEU A 21 -4.79 -7.33 -9.97
CA LEU A 21 -4.95 -6.79 -8.63
C LEU A 21 -4.69 -7.88 -7.58
N GLN A 22 -3.78 -7.60 -6.64
CA GLN A 22 -3.47 -8.51 -5.55
C GLN A 22 -4.03 -7.96 -4.22
N GLU A 23 -4.87 -8.75 -3.56
CA GLU A 23 -5.23 -8.49 -2.17
C GLU A 23 -4.05 -8.83 -1.25
N LYS A 24 -3.70 -7.90 -0.36
CA LYS A 24 -2.62 -8.07 0.61
C LYS A 24 -3.12 -7.80 2.02
N ILE A 25 -3.18 -8.85 2.83
CA ILE A 25 -3.46 -8.73 4.26
C ILE A 25 -2.15 -8.40 4.98
N LEU A 26 -2.11 -7.25 5.65
CA LEU A 26 -0.95 -6.79 6.40
C LEU A 26 -1.17 -7.01 7.89
N ARG A 27 -0.24 -7.72 8.54
CA ARG A 27 -0.22 -7.86 9.99
C ARG A 27 0.56 -6.71 10.60
N ILE A 28 -0.09 -5.94 11.46
CA ILE A 28 0.53 -4.81 12.14
C ILE A 28 0.97 -5.27 13.53
N GLY A 29 2.28 -5.44 13.70
CA GLY A 29 2.91 -5.61 15.01
C GLY A 29 3.39 -4.28 15.58
N TYR A 30 4.13 -4.33 16.68
CA TYR A 30 4.64 -3.13 17.36
C TYR A 30 5.61 -2.32 16.47
N LYS A 31 6.49 -3.01 15.73
CA LYS A 31 7.48 -2.37 14.84
C LYS A 31 6.80 -1.71 13.65
N GLU A 32 5.84 -2.40 13.05
CA GLU A 32 5.04 -1.90 11.92
C GLU A 32 4.17 -0.73 12.37
N GLY A 33 3.58 -0.80 13.56
CA GLY A 33 2.80 0.30 14.15
C GLY A 33 3.64 1.57 14.36
N LEU A 34 4.86 1.44 14.87
CA LEU A 34 5.76 2.58 15.02
C LEU A 34 6.22 3.13 13.67
N ALA A 35 6.47 2.27 12.69
CA ALA A 35 6.83 2.68 11.32
C ALA A 35 5.67 3.44 10.64
N ILE A 36 4.43 2.95 10.80
CA ILE A 36 3.21 3.63 10.35
C ILE A 36 3.11 5.00 11.04
N LEU A 37 3.26 5.07 12.36
CA LEU A 37 3.16 6.33 13.10
C LEU A 37 4.18 7.35 12.61
N LYS A 38 5.44 6.93 12.43
CA LYS A 38 6.49 7.79 11.89
C LYS A 38 6.14 8.28 10.49
N ALA A 39 5.70 7.38 9.61
CA ALA A 39 5.33 7.73 8.24
C ALA A 39 4.08 8.64 8.18
N SER A 40 3.12 8.51 9.10
CA SER A 40 1.95 9.40 9.21
C SER A 40 2.30 10.85 9.50
N LEU A 41 3.43 11.10 10.16
CA LEU A 41 3.91 12.46 10.44
C LEU A 41 4.70 13.06 9.28
N GLN A 42 5.11 12.24 8.31
CA GLN A 42 6.05 12.62 7.26
C GLN A 42 5.46 12.52 5.85
N SER A 43 4.42 11.71 5.65
CA SER A 43 3.89 11.39 4.34
C SER A 43 2.37 11.29 4.34
N LYS A 44 1.78 11.57 3.17
CA LYS A 44 0.35 11.36 2.88
C LYS A 44 0.05 9.93 2.40
N THR A 45 1.08 9.14 2.07
CA THR A 45 0.98 7.78 1.50
C THR A 45 1.55 6.71 2.44
N VAL A 46 1.24 6.84 3.73
CA VAL A 46 1.79 6.06 4.85
C VAL A 46 1.89 4.56 4.59
N LEU A 47 0.81 3.92 4.13
CA LEU A 47 0.80 2.47 3.91
C LEU A 47 1.68 2.05 2.72
N THR A 48 1.72 2.86 1.68
CA THR A 48 2.62 2.63 0.55
C THR A 48 4.07 2.77 0.99
N ASP A 49 4.38 3.79 1.77
CA ASP A 49 5.76 4.06 2.20
C ASP A 49 6.29 3.02 3.20
N VAL A 50 5.42 2.43 4.01
CA VAL A 50 5.83 1.39 4.97
C VAL A 50 5.85 0.00 4.36
N PHE A 51 4.91 -0.34 3.47
CA PHE A 51 4.70 -1.72 3.01
C PHE A 51 4.99 -1.99 1.53
N LEU A 52 5.15 -0.95 0.71
CA LEU A 52 5.38 -1.03 -0.73
C LEU A 52 6.63 -0.27 -1.19
N ALA A 53 7.24 0.57 -0.35
CA ALA A 53 8.44 1.32 -0.71
C ALA A 53 9.54 0.38 -1.21
N HIS A 54 9.95 0.61 -2.44
CA HIS A 54 10.93 -0.18 -3.16
C HIS A 54 12.26 -0.08 -2.42
N LYS A 55 12.73 -1.18 -1.81
CA LYS A 55 14.17 -1.30 -1.58
C LYS A 55 14.80 -1.23 -2.96
N ALA A 56 15.57 -0.18 -3.21
CA ALA A 56 16.43 -0.12 -4.40
C ALA A 56 17.15 -1.47 -4.53
N PRO A 57 17.30 -2.01 -5.76
CA PRO A 57 18.12 -3.20 -5.94
C PRO A 57 19.47 -2.87 -5.32
N ARG A 58 19.83 -3.58 -4.24
CA ARG A 58 21.22 -3.57 -3.78
C ARG A 58 22.01 -3.97 -5.01
N SER A 59 22.74 -3.01 -5.58
CA SER A 59 23.73 -3.28 -6.59
C SER A 59 24.51 -4.49 -6.08
N ALA A 60 24.34 -5.62 -6.76
CA ALA A 60 25.21 -6.76 -6.56
C ALA A 60 26.60 -6.27 -6.92
N ALA A 61 27.42 -6.07 -5.90
CA ALA A 61 28.86 -5.98 -6.02
C ALA A 61 29.41 -7.41 -6.11
#